data_AF-A0A241VLI4-F1
#
_entry.id   AF-A0A241VLI4-F1
#
_cell.length_a   1.000
_cell.length_b   1.000
_cell.length_c   1.000
_cell.angle_alpha   90.00
_cell.angle_beta   90.00
_cell.angle_gamma   90.00
#
_symmetry.space_group_name_H-M   'P 1'
#
loop_
_entity.id
_entity.type
_entity.pdbx_description
1 polymer ?
#
loop_
_entity_poly.entity_id
_entity_poly.type
_entity_poly.pdbx_seq_one_letter_code
_entity_poly.pdbx_strand_id
1 'polypeptide(L)' 'MNMMQFSDFLLYSALINYAILIIWFLLFIFAKDWMKSLHGQWFKLTDQQFDVVHYSGMAIYKIGILLLNLVPFIALKLLS' A
#
# COMPACT_ATOMS: atom_id res chain seq x y z
N MET A 1 -23.56 -11.27 -5.10
CA MET A 1 -22.48 -11.62 -4.18
C MET A 1 -23.09 -11.78 -2.80
N ASN A 2 -22.92 -12.93 -2.15
CA ASN A 2 -23.43 -13.16 -0.80
C ASN A 2 -22.42 -12.63 0.26
N MET A 3 -22.83 -12.59 1.54
CA MET A 3 -22.01 -12.03 2.63
C MET A 3 -20.64 -12.72 2.76
N MET A 4 -20.58 -14.04 2.56
CA MET A 4 -19.34 -14.81 2.60
C MET A 4 -18.39 -14.42 1.46
N GLN A 5 -18.89 -14.38 0.22
CA GLN A 5 -18.10 -13.97 -0.95
C GLN A 5 -17.56 -12.54 -0.82
N PHE A 6 -18.33 -11.62 -0.21
CA PHE A 6 -17.88 -10.25 -0.01
C PHE A 6 -16.82 -10.14 1.10
N SER A 7 -16.96 -10.91 2.17
CA SER A 7 -15.92 -11.04 3.21
C SER A 7 -14.61 -11.58 2.62
N ASP A 8 -14.67 -12.64 1.82
CA ASP A 8 -13.48 -13.23 1.19
C ASP A 8 -12.83 -12.25 0.22
N PHE A 9 -13.62 -11.52 -0.57
CA PHE A 9 -13.12 -10.47 -1.45
C PHE A 9 -12.33 -9.40 -0.67
N LEU A 10 -12.88 -8.89 0.44
CA LEU A 10 -12.21 -7.86 1.25
C LEU A 10 -10.93 -8.40 1.91
N LEU A 11 -10.92 -9.67 2.32
CA LEU A 11 -9.74 -10.33 2.88
C LEU A 11 -8.63 -10.45 1.84
N TYR A 12 -8.91 -11.04 0.68
CA TYR A 12 -7.91 -11.20 -0.38
C TYR A 12 -7.45 -9.86 -0.93
N SER A 13 -8.34 -8.89 -1.05
CA SER A 13 -7.98 -7.53 -1.42
C SER A 13 -7.03 -6.92 -0.39
N ALA A 14 -7.30 -7.03 0.92
CA ALA A 14 -6.39 -6.56 1.96
C ALA A 14 -5.00 -7.23 1.84
N LEU A 15 -4.95 -8.55 1.66
CA LEU A 15 -3.70 -9.31 1.54
C LEU A 15 -2.87 -8.85 0.33
N ILE A 16 -3.50 -8.72 -0.84
CA ILE A 16 -2.82 -8.27 -2.06
C ILE A 16 -2.29 -6.84 -1.88
N ASN A 17 -3.10 -5.92 -1.34
CA ASN A 17 -2.64 -4.55 -1.12
C ASN A 17 -1.49 -4.49 -0.09
N TYR A 18 -1.51 -5.31 0.97
CA TYR A 18 -0.37 -5.39 1.90
C TYR A 18 0.88 -5.96 1.24
N ALA A 19 0.75 -6.97 0.37
CA ALA A 19 1.88 -7.50 -0.38
C ALA A 19 2.51 -6.41 -1.28
N ILE A 20 1.69 -5.62 -1.97
CA ILE A 20 2.14 -4.47 -2.77
C ILE A 20 2.88 -3.45 -1.89
N LEU A 21 2.31 -3.10 -0.72
CA LEU A 21 2.92 -2.17 0.21
C LEU A 21 4.28 -2.67 0.72
N ILE A 22 4.40 -3.96 1.03
CA ILE A 22 5.65 -4.58 1.47
C ILE A 22 6.68 -4.57 0.34
N ILE A 23 6.30 -4.94 -0.88
CA ILE A 23 7.20 -4.90 -2.04
C ILE A 23 7.68 -3.47 -2.27
N TRP A 24 6.78 -2.48 -2.22
CA TRP A 24 7.14 -1.07 -2.35
C TRP A 24 8.14 -0.64 -1.26
N PHE A 25 7.89 -1.01 -0.01
CA PHE A 25 8.80 -0.73 1.10
C PHE A 25 10.18 -1.38 0.92
N LEU A 26 10.22 -2.64 0.49
CA LEU A 26 11.48 -3.35 0.23
C LEU A 26 12.26 -2.71 -0.92
N LEU A 27 11.60 -2.37 -2.03
CA LEU A 27 12.22 -1.64 -3.14
C LEU A 27 12.74 -0.28 -2.68
N PHE A 28 12.00 0.41 -1.81
CA PHE A 28 12.44 1.69 -1.25
C PHE A 28 13.67 1.58 -0.35
N ILE A 29 13.81 0.51 0.44
CA ILE A 29 15.01 0.32 1.28
C ILE A 29 16.20 -0.16 0.45
N PHE A 30 16.02 -1.22 -0.36
CA PHE A 30 17.13 -1.93 -1.00
C PHE A 30 17.52 -1.36 -2.36
N ALA A 31 16.59 -0.70 -3.05
CA ALA A 31 16.77 -0.20 -4.40
C ALA A 31 16.54 1.33 -4.49
N LYS A 32 16.73 2.06 -3.39
CA LYS A 32 16.57 3.52 -3.33
C LYS A 32 17.38 4.23 -4.41
N ASP A 33 18.67 3.92 -4.51
CA ASP A 33 19.59 4.56 -5.46
C ASP A 33 19.23 4.23 -6.92
N TRP A 34 18.77 3.00 -7.18
CA TRP A 34 18.28 2.59 -8.49
C TRP A 34 16.98 3.33 -8.86
N MET A 35 16.01 3.39 -7.95
CA MET A 35 14.77 4.13 -8.18
C MET A 35 15.03 5.62 -8.38
N LYS A 36 15.96 6.21 -7.63
CA LYS A 36 16.35 7.62 -7.79
C LYS A 36 17.08 7.84 -9.12
N SER A 37 17.93 6.92 -9.56
CA SER A 37 18.57 7.01 -10.89
C SER A 37 17.55 6.98 -12.03
N LEU A 38 16.55 6.11 -11.93
CA LEU A 38 15.46 6.04 -12.92
C LEU A 38 14.55 7.27 -12.87
N HIS A 39 14.06 7.65 -11.69
CA HIS A 39 13.15 8.79 -11.55
C HIS A 39 13.87 10.13 -11.73
N GLY A 40 15.17 10.19 -11.44
CA GLY A 40 16.02 11.36 -11.59
C GLY A 40 16.15 11.86 -13.02
N GLN A 41 15.90 10.97 -14.01
CA GLN A 41 15.84 11.34 -15.42
C GLN A 41 14.57 12.15 -15.76
N TRP A 42 13.51 12.03 -14.97
CA TRP A 42 12.23 12.73 -15.18
C TRP A 42 11.96 13.81 -14.14
N PHE A 43 12.48 13.66 -12.91
CA PHE A 43 12.23 14.55 -11.78
C PHE A 43 13.50 14.83 -10.99
N LYS A 44 13.87 16.11 -10.85
CA LYS A 44 14.98 16.53 -9.98
C LYS A 44 14.51 16.62 -8.53
N LEU A 45 14.52 15.49 -7.82
CA LEU A 45 14.18 15.42 -6.41
C LEU A 45 15.45 15.33 -5.55
N THR A 46 15.46 16.07 -4.44
CA THR A 46 16.45 15.87 -3.37
C THR A 46 16.17 14.55 -2.64
N ASP A 47 17.17 14.01 -1.94
CA ASP A 47 16.99 12.77 -1.14
C ASP A 47 15.87 12.89 -0.13
N GLN A 48 15.79 14.04 0.55
CA GLN A 48 14.75 14.31 1.53
C GLN A 48 13.35 14.34 0.89
N GLN A 49 13.20 14.97 -0.28
CA GLN A 49 11.91 15.01 -0.98
C GLN A 49 11.50 13.63 -1.49
N PHE A 50 12.44 12.85 -2.02
CA PHE A 50 12.19 11.48 -2.46
C PHE A 50 11.67 10.62 -1.30
N ASP A 51 12.31 10.73 -0.14
CA ASP A 51 11.92 10.02 1.09
C ASP A 51 10.53 10.43 1.58
N VAL A 52 10.26 11.73 1.63
CA VAL A 52 8.96 12.26 2.05
C VAL A 52 7.85 11.77 1.12
N VAL A 53 8.06 11.79 -0.20
CA VAL A 53 7.04 11.34 -1.17
C VAL A 53 6.73 9.86 -1.01
N HIS A 54 7.77 9.02 -0.91
CA HIS A 54 7.57 7.56 -0.79
C HIS A 54 6.98 7.18 0.56
N TYR A 55 7.47 7.77 1.65
CA TYR A 55 6.93 7.53 2.98
C TYR A 55 5.48 7.98 3.10
N SER A 56 5.16 9.19 2.60
CA SER A 56 3.79 9.70 2.61
C SER A 56 2.88 8.87 1.72
N GLY A 57 3.35 8.45 0.54
CA GLY A 57 2.62 7.55 -0.35
C GLY A 57 2.31 6.21 0.32
N MET A 58 3.29 5.58 0.95
CA MET A 58 3.10 4.36 1.73
C MET A 58 2.14 4.54 2.90
N ALA A 59 2.21 5.67 3.61
CA ALA A 59 1.31 5.98 4.72
C ALA A 59 -0.15 6.11 4.25
N ILE A 60 -0.39 6.90 3.19
CA ILE A 60 -1.72 7.08 2.60
C ILE A 60 -2.26 5.75 2.07
N TYR A 61 -1.42 4.98 1.37
CA TYR A 61 -1.80 3.68 0.83
C TYR A 61 -2.19 2.71 1.96
N LYS A 62 -1.38 2.62 3.02
CA LYS A 62 -1.68 1.82 4.22
C LYS A 62 -3.01 2.22 4.85
N ILE A 63 -3.28 3.52 4.98
CA ILE A 63 -4.57 4.03 5.49
C ILE A 63 -5.72 3.60 4.57
N GLY A 64 -5.54 3.68 3.25
CA GLY A 64 -6.52 3.19 2.27
C GLY A 64 -6.84 1.70 2.44
N ILE A 65 -5.83 0.86 2.69
CA ILE A 65 -6.05 -0.57 2.97
C ILE A 65 -6.92 -0.75 4.22
N LEU A 66 -6.62 -0.01 5.29
CA LEU A 66 -7.37 -0.09 6.54
C LEU A 66 -8.83 0.32 6.33
N LEU A 67 -9.07 1.47 5.72
CA LEU A 67 -10.42 2.03 5.57
C LEU A 67 -11.29 1.29 4.56
N LEU A 68 -10.70 0.83 3.44
CA LEU A 68 -11.46 0.26 2.33
C LEU A 68 -11.53 -1.27 2.33
N ASN A 69 -10.66 -1.95 3.08
CA ASN A 69 -10.60 -3.41 3.10
C ASN A 69 -10.74 -3.98 4.51
N LEU A 70 -9.83 -3.61 5.41
CA LEU A 70 -9.76 -4.25 6.73
C LEU A 70 -10.96 -3.89 7.62
N VAL A 71 -11.32 -2.61 7.70
CA VAL A 71 -12.46 -2.15 8.50
C VAL A 71 -13.78 -2.75 7.99
N PRO A 72 -14.10 -2.71 6.67
CA PRO A 72 -15.28 -3.39 6.15
C PRO A 72 -15.27 -4.91 6.38
N PHE A 73 -14.11 -5.56 6.24
CA PHE A 73 -13.99 -7.00 6.53
C PHE A 73 -14.34 -7.31 7.99
N ILE A 74 -13.75 -6.57 8.94
CA ILE A 74 -14.05 -6.73 10.37
C ILE A 74 -15.53 -6.48 10.65
N ALA A 75 -16.11 -5.42 10.08
CA ALA A 75 -17.52 -5.11 10.25
C ALA A 75 -18.42 -6.26 9.78
N LEU A 76 -18.14 -6.86 8.62
CA LEU A 76 -18.89 -8.03 8.13
C LEU A 76 -18.75 -9.23 9.06
N LYS A 77 -17.54 -9.50 9.57
CA LYS A 77 -17.28 -10.62 10.49
C LYS A 77 -17.97 -10.45 11.85
N LEU A 78 -18.27 -9.23 12.27
CA LEU A 78 -19.02 -8.94 13.49
C LEU A 78 -20.54 -9.05 13.28
N LEU A 79 -21.02 -8.86 12.04
CA LEU A 79 -22.44 -8.97 11.68
C LEU A 79 -22.87 -10.39 11.32
N SER A 80 -21.93 -11.24 10.91
CA SER A 80 -22.14 -12.66 10.55
C SER A 80 -22.14 -13.57 11.76
#